data_AF-A0A4Q3GU04-F1
#
_entry.id   AF-A0A4Q3GU04-F1
#
_cell.length_a   1.000
_cell.length_b   1.000
_cell.length_c   1.000
_cell.angle_alpha   90.00
_cell.angle_beta   90.00
_cell.angle_gamma   90.00
#
_symmetry.space_group_name_H-M   'P 1'
#
loop_
_entity.id
_entity.type
_entity.pdbx_description
1 polymer ?
#
loop_
_entity_poly.entity_id
_entity_poly.type
_entity_poly.pdbx_seq_one_letter_code
_entity_poly.pdbx_strand_id
1 'polypeptide(L)'
;IKAQTGEDGTKEVDQSVERLFAFAGWADKYDGAVHNPPMRAVAAAMVEPLGVIGVVAPPSRPLLGSIALIAPALAMGNTVVLVPSDRLPLSMTDFYQVLETSDMPSGVVNIVTGESVSLAKTLAEHDGVDGLWFAGAAEASAMVEKASVGNLKQTWTSRGLYYDLADPRFAGDYFLSKATQVKNVWIPYGA
;
A
#
# COMPACT_ATOMS: atom_id res chain seq x y z
N ILE A 1 -21.57 -3.21 0.74
CA ILE A 1 -21.02 -4.20 1.72
C ILE A 1 -22.06 -5.24 2.14
N LYS A 2 -23.15 -4.87 2.83
CA LYS A 2 -24.18 -5.85 3.25
C LYS A 2 -24.70 -6.76 2.13
N ALA A 3 -24.90 -6.20 0.93
CA ALA A 3 -25.34 -6.96 -0.23
C ALA A 3 -24.33 -8.02 -0.73
N GLN A 4 -23.02 -7.80 -0.54
CA GLN A 4 -21.98 -8.74 -0.98
C GLN A 4 -21.52 -9.69 0.14
N THR A 5 -21.47 -9.23 1.40
CA THR A 5 -21.00 -10.04 2.54
C THR A 5 -22.13 -10.75 3.30
N GLY A 6 -23.37 -10.25 3.21
CA GLY A 6 -24.47 -10.69 4.07
C GLY A 6 -24.45 -10.11 5.49
N GLU A 7 -23.41 -9.36 5.86
CA GLU A 7 -23.20 -8.81 7.20
C GLU A 7 -23.41 -7.29 7.24
N ASP A 8 -23.63 -6.73 8.43
CA ASP A 8 -23.65 -5.27 8.58
C ASP A 8 -22.26 -4.68 8.31
N GLY A 9 -22.19 -3.75 7.36
CA GLY A 9 -20.95 -3.12 6.90
C GLY A 9 -20.60 -1.82 7.62
N THR A 10 -21.47 -1.30 8.50
CA THR A 10 -21.31 0.02 9.12
C THR A 10 -19.96 0.18 9.80
N LYS A 11 -19.56 -0.79 10.62
CA LYS A 11 -18.27 -0.80 11.31
C LYS A 11 -17.08 -0.83 10.33
N GLU A 12 -17.20 -1.56 9.23
CA GLU A 12 -16.12 -1.62 8.22
C GLU A 12 -15.95 -0.26 7.52
N VAL A 13 -17.05 0.43 7.22
CA VAL A 13 -17.03 1.78 6.63
C VAL A 13 -16.40 2.77 7.60
N ASP A 14 -16.83 2.79 8.87
CA ASP A 14 -16.30 3.71 9.89
C ASP A 14 -14.77 3.53 10.03
N GLN A 15 -14.31 2.28 10.13
CA GLN A 15 -12.88 1.97 10.22
C GLN A 15 -12.11 2.37 8.95
N SER A 16 -12.73 2.29 7.78
CA SER A 16 -12.11 2.71 6.51
C SER A 16 -11.93 4.23 6.47
N VAL A 17 -12.91 4.97 6.96
CA VAL A 17 -12.85 6.44 7.10
C VAL A 17 -11.77 6.84 8.12
N GLU A 18 -11.73 6.22 9.30
CA GLU A 18 -10.68 6.45 10.29
C GLU A 18 -9.28 6.20 9.72
N ARG A 19 -9.13 5.15 8.89
CA ARG A 19 -7.86 4.81 8.25
C ARG A 19 -7.40 5.86 7.26
N LEU A 20 -8.31 6.41 6.46
CA LEU A 20 -8.02 7.52 5.56
C LEU A 20 -7.57 8.76 6.33
N PHE A 21 -8.26 9.12 7.42
CA PHE A 21 -7.88 10.26 8.25
C PHE A 21 -6.52 10.06 8.94
N ALA A 22 -6.24 8.86 9.45
CA ALA A 22 -4.96 8.55 10.07
C ALA A 22 -3.80 8.80 9.09
N PHE A 23 -3.91 8.29 7.87
CA PHE A 23 -2.84 8.43 6.87
C PHE A 23 -2.80 9.80 6.19
N ALA A 24 -3.94 10.50 6.09
CA ALA A 24 -3.93 11.93 5.78
C ALA A 24 -3.12 12.73 6.81
N GLY A 25 -3.21 12.36 8.10
CA GLY A 25 -2.41 12.95 9.17
C GLY A 25 -0.91 12.64 9.07
N TRP A 26 -0.53 11.50 8.50
CA TRP A 26 0.87 11.09 8.30
C TRP A 26 1.54 11.69 7.07
N ALA A 27 0.76 12.14 6.07
CA ALA A 27 1.26 12.54 4.76
C ALA A 27 2.37 13.62 4.80
N ASP A 28 2.40 14.45 5.83
CA ASP A 28 3.39 15.51 6.06
C ASP A 28 4.20 15.34 7.37
N LYS A 29 4.13 14.17 8.02
CA LYS A 29 4.71 13.91 9.35
C LYS A 29 5.60 12.67 9.43
N TYR A 30 5.93 12.06 8.29
CA TYR A 30 6.86 10.93 8.27
C TYR A 30 8.27 11.41 7.96
N ASP A 31 8.94 11.92 9.00
CA ASP A 31 10.25 12.56 8.89
C ASP A 31 11.39 11.59 8.60
N GLY A 32 12.41 12.11 7.91
CA GLY A 32 13.70 11.46 7.77
C GLY A 32 14.59 11.59 9.01
N ALA A 33 15.85 11.19 8.88
CA ALA A 33 16.84 11.30 9.95
C ALA A 33 18.07 12.09 9.50
N VAL A 34 18.81 12.66 10.46
CA VAL A 34 20.13 13.25 10.22
C VAL A 34 21.17 12.44 10.98
N HIS A 35 22.19 11.98 10.27
CA HIS A 35 23.30 11.22 10.84
C HIS A 35 24.61 12.01 10.79
N ASN A 36 25.45 11.80 11.81
CA ASN A 36 26.76 12.42 11.96
C ASN A 36 27.88 11.40 11.66
N PRO A 37 28.31 11.26 10.38
CA PRO A 37 29.42 10.40 10.03
C PRO A 37 30.75 10.94 10.57
N PRO A 38 31.82 10.11 10.69
CA PRO A 38 33.14 10.53 11.14
C PRO A 38 33.91 11.28 10.03
N MET A 39 33.29 12.30 9.43
CA MET A 39 33.85 13.21 8.44
C MET A 39 33.14 14.57 8.50
N ARG A 40 33.66 15.59 7.81
CA ARG A 40 33.07 16.95 7.79
C ARG A 40 31.82 17.04 6.89
N ALA A 41 30.82 16.24 7.20
CA ALA A 41 29.55 16.17 6.50
C ALA A 41 28.42 15.74 7.45
N VAL A 42 27.19 16.02 7.06
CA VAL A 42 26.00 15.34 7.59
C VAL A 42 25.41 14.45 6.51
N ALA A 43 24.83 13.32 6.91
CA ALA A 43 24.03 12.49 6.02
C ALA A 43 22.56 12.67 6.37
N ALA A 44 21.81 13.36 5.50
CA ALA A 44 20.36 13.48 5.61
C ALA A 44 19.71 12.24 4.97
N ALA A 45 19.14 11.38 5.79
CA ALA A 45 18.38 10.21 5.38
C ALA A 45 16.95 10.64 5.02
N MET A 46 16.78 11.07 3.77
CA MET A 46 15.49 11.52 3.24
C MET A 46 14.58 10.33 2.96
N VAL A 47 13.30 10.48 3.27
CA VAL A 47 12.24 9.53 2.93
C VAL A 47 11.68 9.90 1.55
N GLU A 48 11.77 8.98 0.59
CA GLU A 48 11.22 9.15 -0.76
C GLU A 48 10.19 8.02 -1.05
N PRO A 49 9.17 8.25 -1.89
CA PRO A 49 8.27 7.19 -2.34
C PRO A 49 9.03 6.08 -3.07
N LEU A 50 8.44 4.89 -3.12
CA LEU A 50 8.93 3.81 -3.98
C LEU A 50 8.64 4.10 -5.46
N GLY A 51 7.45 4.63 -5.76
CA GLY A 51 6.99 4.90 -7.14
C GLY A 51 5.63 4.28 -7.40
N VAL A 52 5.58 3.24 -8.24
CA VAL A 52 4.36 2.49 -8.59
C VAL A 52 4.24 1.26 -7.69
N ILE A 53 3.16 1.16 -6.92
CA ILE A 53 2.87 0.01 -6.04
C ILE A 53 1.67 -0.77 -6.58
N GLY A 54 1.89 -2.05 -6.90
CA GLY A 54 0.81 -3.02 -7.09
C GLY A 54 0.28 -3.48 -5.73
N VAL A 55 -1.03 -3.50 -5.55
CA VAL A 55 -1.67 -3.94 -4.29
C VAL A 55 -2.72 -4.98 -4.61
N VAL A 56 -2.59 -6.18 -4.04
CA VAL A 56 -3.63 -7.22 -4.09
C VAL A 56 -4.18 -7.39 -2.69
N ALA A 57 -5.42 -6.91 -2.49
CA ALA A 57 -6.07 -6.82 -1.20
C ALA A 57 -6.53 -8.20 -0.68
N PRO A 58 -6.66 -8.38 0.65
CA PRO A 58 -7.14 -9.63 1.21
C PRO A 58 -8.59 -9.90 0.82
N PRO A 59 -9.02 -11.18 0.83
CA PRO A 59 -10.39 -11.55 0.49
C PRO A 59 -11.42 -11.12 1.55
N SER A 60 -10.97 -10.82 2.78
CA SER A 60 -11.78 -10.39 3.93
C SER A 60 -11.85 -8.88 4.06
N ARG A 61 -12.99 -8.35 4.52
CA ARG A 61 -13.24 -6.90 4.70
C ARG A 61 -12.87 -6.11 3.44
N PRO A 62 -13.63 -6.29 2.35
CA PRO A 62 -13.23 -5.85 1.01
C PRO A 62 -12.95 -4.34 0.89
N LEU A 63 -13.67 -3.50 1.65
CA LEU A 63 -13.42 -2.07 1.67
C LEU A 63 -12.22 -1.77 2.58
N LEU A 64 -12.30 -2.14 3.86
CA LEU A 64 -11.27 -1.80 4.83
C LEU A 64 -9.91 -2.40 4.48
N GLY A 65 -9.86 -3.65 4.02
CA GLY A 65 -8.63 -4.31 3.62
C GLY A 65 -7.94 -3.64 2.45
N SER A 66 -8.71 -3.10 1.50
CA SER A 66 -8.18 -2.31 0.39
C SER A 66 -7.70 -0.94 0.88
N ILE A 67 -8.54 -0.21 1.63
CA ILE A 67 -8.23 1.13 2.16
C ILE A 67 -7.01 1.11 3.09
N ALA A 68 -6.89 0.10 3.95
CA ALA A 68 -5.77 -0.07 4.86
C ALA A 68 -4.41 -0.22 4.17
N LEU A 69 -4.40 -0.68 2.91
CA LEU A 69 -3.19 -0.82 2.10
C LEU A 69 -2.99 0.39 1.19
N ILE A 70 -4.03 0.91 0.52
CA ILE A 70 -3.82 2.04 -0.40
C ILE A 70 -3.58 3.36 0.33
N ALA A 71 -4.23 3.61 1.47
CA ALA A 71 -4.08 4.87 2.21
C ALA A 71 -2.62 5.21 2.60
N PRO A 72 -1.83 4.28 3.19
CA PRO A 72 -0.42 4.58 3.50
C PRO A 72 0.44 4.75 2.23
N ALA A 73 0.16 3.97 1.17
CA ALA A 73 0.89 4.10 -0.09
C ALA A 73 0.69 5.51 -0.70
N LEU A 74 -0.56 5.98 -0.73
CA LEU A 74 -0.93 7.30 -1.23
C LEU A 74 -0.37 8.43 -0.36
N ALA A 75 -0.44 8.30 0.97
CA ALA A 75 0.09 9.30 1.90
C ALA A 75 1.59 9.55 1.69
N MET A 76 2.34 8.52 1.30
CA MET A 76 3.77 8.62 1.01
C MET A 76 4.10 9.06 -0.42
N GLY A 77 3.09 9.36 -1.24
CA GLY A 77 3.28 9.87 -2.60
C GLY A 77 3.46 8.78 -3.68
N ASN A 78 3.05 7.54 -3.41
CA ASN A 78 3.08 6.47 -4.41
C ASN A 78 1.82 6.49 -5.28
N THR A 79 1.94 5.98 -6.50
CA THR A 79 0.79 5.62 -7.33
C THR A 79 0.46 4.14 -7.14
N VAL A 80 -0.82 3.79 -7.25
CA VAL A 80 -1.31 2.46 -6.89
C VAL A 80 -2.09 1.81 -8.02
N VAL A 81 -1.81 0.53 -8.26
CA VAL A 81 -2.66 -0.39 -9.03
C VAL A 81 -3.24 -1.42 -8.07
N LEU A 82 -4.51 -1.23 -7.71
CA LEU A 82 -5.23 -2.06 -6.76
C LEU A 82 -6.01 -3.17 -7.47
N VAL A 83 -5.79 -4.39 -7.02
CA VAL A 83 -6.65 -5.56 -7.26
C VAL A 83 -7.44 -5.82 -5.97
N PRO A 84 -8.74 -5.49 -5.93
CA PRO A 84 -9.57 -5.71 -4.75
C PRO A 84 -9.90 -7.20 -4.59
N SER A 85 -10.62 -7.56 -3.53
CA SER A 85 -11.13 -8.93 -3.33
C SER A 85 -11.92 -9.39 -4.56
N ASP A 86 -11.47 -10.49 -5.18
CA ASP A 86 -12.12 -11.14 -6.32
C ASP A 86 -13.52 -11.66 -5.99
N ARG A 87 -13.73 -12.06 -4.72
CA ARG A 87 -15.02 -12.55 -4.21
C ARG A 87 -16.01 -11.42 -3.89
N LEU A 88 -15.51 -10.27 -3.45
CA LEU A 88 -16.31 -9.17 -2.92
C LEU A 88 -15.85 -7.81 -3.48
N PRO A 89 -15.84 -7.61 -4.82
CA PRO A 89 -15.23 -6.43 -5.42
C PRO A 89 -16.12 -5.17 -5.36
N LEU A 90 -17.43 -5.32 -5.15
CA LEU A 90 -18.41 -4.27 -5.43
C LEU A 90 -18.25 -3.02 -4.55
N SER A 91 -17.81 -3.17 -3.30
CA SER A 91 -17.51 -1.99 -2.47
C SER A 91 -16.37 -1.14 -3.03
N MET A 92 -15.41 -1.75 -3.70
CA MET A 92 -14.31 -1.01 -4.32
C MET A 92 -14.71 -0.41 -5.66
N THR A 93 -15.68 -0.99 -6.38
CA THR A 93 -16.24 -0.34 -7.56
C THR A 93 -17.08 0.89 -7.20
N ASP A 94 -17.81 0.85 -6.08
CA ASP A 94 -18.52 2.04 -5.57
C ASP A 94 -17.54 3.14 -5.14
N PHE A 95 -16.38 2.75 -4.60
CA PHE A 95 -15.32 3.69 -4.20
C PHE A 95 -14.75 4.51 -5.37
N TYR A 96 -14.97 4.11 -6.63
CA TYR A 96 -14.57 4.90 -7.80
C TYR A 96 -15.21 6.29 -7.78
N GLN A 97 -16.49 6.36 -7.42
CA GLN A 97 -17.22 7.61 -7.34
C GLN A 97 -16.68 8.50 -6.21
N VAL A 98 -16.18 7.91 -5.12
CA VAL A 98 -15.52 8.65 -4.03
C VAL A 98 -14.21 9.27 -4.51
N LEU A 99 -13.38 8.50 -5.23
CA LEU A 99 -12.12 8.99 -5.80
C LEU A 99 -12.34 10.12 -6.80
N GLU A 100 -13.33 9.96 -7.69
CA GLU A 100 -13.70 10.97 -8.68
C GLU A 100 -14.21 12.26 -8.01
N THR A 101 -15.05 12.13 -6.99
CA THR A 101 -15.60 13.30 -6.24
C THR A 101 -14.54 14.00 -5.38
N SER A 102 -13.42 13.33 -5.09
CA SER A 102 -12.33 13.85 -4.25
C SER A 102 -11.22 14.52 -5.05
N ASP A 103 -11.42 14.78 -6.34
CA ASP A 103 -10.43 15.38 -7.25
C ASP A 103 -9.09 14.61 -7.29
N MET A 104 -9.15 13.29 -7.18
CA MET A 104 -7.95 12.46 -7.19
C MET A 104 -7.24 12.59 -8.55
N PRO A 105 -5.93 12.93 -8.60
CA PRO A 105 -5.25 13.08 -9.88
C PRO A 105 -5.27 11.79 -10.69
N SER A 106 -5.45 11.94 -12.01
CA SER A 106 -5.54 10.81 -12.94
C SER A 106 -4.30 9.91 -12.83
N GLY A 107 -4.53 8.61 -12.71
CA GLY A 107 -3.47 7.59 -12.64
C GLY A 107 -2.88 7.36 -11.26
N VAL A 108 -3.24 8.14 -10.23
CA VAL A 108 -2.72 7.92 -8.87
C VAL A 108 -3.34 6.67 -8.23
N VAL A 109 -4.64 6.43 -8.43
CA VAL A 109 -5.31 5.20 -8.01
C VAL A 109 -5.96 4.57 -9.23
N ASN A 110 -5.56 3.35 -9.53
CA ASN A 110 -6.13 2.54 -10.61
C ASN A 110 -6.65 1.25 -9.98
N ILE A 111 -7.87 0.84 -10.32
CA ILE A 111 -8.49 -0.35 -9.71
C ILE A 111 -8.85 -1.34 -10.81
N VAL A 112 -8.39 -2.58 -10.68
CA VAL A 112 -8.56 -3.66 -11.64
C VAL A 112 -9.18 -4.86 -10.94
N THR A 113 -10.45 -5.14 -11.24
CA THR A 113 -11.17 -6.30 -10.71
C THR A 113 -10.92 -7.54 -11.57
N GLY A 114 -10.70 -8.70 -10.94
CA GLY A 114 -10.52 -9.97 -11.64
C GLY A 114 -10.02 -11.05 -10.70
N GLU A 115 -9.52 -12.15 -11.25
CA GLU A 115 -8.95 -13.24 -10.45
C GLU A 115 -7.61 -12.82 -9.83
N SER A 116 -7.55 -12.83 -8.49
CA SER A 116 -6.48 -12.19 -7.74
C SER A 116 -5.10 -12.80 -7.98
N VAL A 117 -4.97 -14.12 -8.15
CA VAL A 117 -3.67 -14.78 -8.27
C VAL A 117 -3.05 -14.54 -9.64
N SER A 118 -3.84 -14.61 -10.71
CA SER A 118 -3.40 -14.27 -12.08
C SER A 118 -2.96 -12.81 -12.16
N LEU A 119 -3.77 -11.88 -11.65
CA LEU A 119 -3.41 -10.46 -11.64
C LEU A 119 -2.19 -10.18 -10.76
N ALA A 120 -2.06 -10.84 -9.61
CA ALA A 120 -0.88 -10.75 -8.75
C ALA A 120 0.38 -11.20 -9.49
N LYS A 121 0.30 -12.30 -10.25
CA LYS A 121 1.42 -12.78 -11.08
C LYS A 121 1.80 -11.75 -12.14
N THR A 122 0.83 -11.19 -12.86
CA THR A 122 1.08 -10.16 -13.87
C THR A 122 1.76 -8.93 -13.25
N LEU A 123 1.29 -8.45 -12.10
CA LEU A 123 1.91 -7.34 -11.39
C LEU A 123 3.33 -7.69 -10.90
N ALA A 124 3.56 -8.93 -10.48
CA ALA A 124 4.87 -9.39 -10.03
C ALA A 124 5.89 -9.46 -11.17
N GLU A 125 5.46 -9.80 -12.39
CA GLU A 125 6.32 -9.88 -13.57
C GLU A 125 6.50 -8.53 -14.28
N HIS A 126 5.70 -7.52 -13.96
CA HIS A 126 5.71 -6.23 -14.65
C HIS A 126 6.91 -5.35 -14.25
N ASP A 127 7.67 -4.84 -15.23
CA ASP A 127 8.88 -4.04 -14.97
C ASP A 127 8.58 -2.62 -14.47
N GLY A 128 7.44 -2.04 -14.88
CA GLY A 128 6.99 -0.71 -14.43
C GLY A 128 6.32 -0.69 -13.05
N VAL A 129 6.46 -1.75 -12.26
CA VAL A 129 5.99 -1.82 -10.87
C VAL A 129 7.22 -1.85 -9.95
N ASP A 130 7.33 -0.88 -9.04
CA ASP A 130 8.48 -0.72 -8.14
C ASP A 130 8.30 -1.50 -6.83
N GLY A 131 7.04 -1.67 -6.40
CA GLY A 131 6.68 -2.46 -5.22
C GLY A 131 5.40 -3.28 -5.42
N LEU A 132 5.31 -4.44 -4.78
CA LEU A 132 4.11 -5.28 -4.82
C LEU A 132 3.71 -5.76 -3.43
N TRP A 133 2.49 -5.45 -3.04
CA TRP A 133 1.87 -5.87 -1.79
C TRP A 133 0.81 -6.92 -2.06
N PHE A 134 0.97 -8.12 -1.52
CA PHE A 134 0.07 -9.25 -1.76
C PHE A 134 -0.45 -9.83 -0.44
N ALA A 135 -1.73 -9.66 -0.18
CA ALA A 135 -2.40 -10.26 0.98
C ALA A 135 -3.20 -11.49 0.54
N GLY A 136 -2.64 -12.69 0.72
CA GLY A 136 -3.27 -13.93 0.28
C GLY A 136 -2.61 -15.19 0.83
N ALA A 137 -2.90 -16.32 0.20
CA ALA A 137 -2.40 -17.63 0.62
C ALA A 137 -0.87 -17.75 0.52
N ALA A 138 -0.28 -18.67 1.30
CA ALA A 138 1.16 -18.87 1.35
C ALA A 138 1.75 -19.30 -0.01
N GLU A 139 1.06 -20.21 -0.72
CA GLU A 139 1.48 -20.68 -2.04
C GLU A 139 1.52 -19.55 -3.07
N ALA A 140 0.46 -18.75 -3.14
CA ALA A 140 0.41 -17.58 -4.02
C ALA A 140 1.42 -16.50 -3.62
N SER A 141 1.69 -16.33 -2.32
CA SER A 141 2.72 -15.41 -1.84
C SER A 141 4.12 -15.83 -2.31
N ALA A 142 4.44 -17.12 -2.23
CA ALA A 142 5.70 -17.67 -2.72
C ALA A 142 5.83 -17.52 -4.25
N MET A 143 4.73 -17.68 -4.98
CA MET A 143 4.68 -17.42 -6.42
C MET A 143 5.01 -15.95 -6.73
N VAL A 144 4.37 -15.01 -6.02
CA VAL A 144 4.61 -13.57 -6.18
C VAL A 144 6.07 -13.20 -5.90
N GLU A 145 6.63 -13.66 -4.78
CA GLU A 145 8.03 -13.42 -4.42
C GLU A 145 9.02 -14.02 -5.44
N LYS A 146 8.67 -15.16 -6.04
CA LYS A 146 9.49 -15.78 -7.09
C LYS A 146 9.39 -15.01 -8.42
N ALA A 147 8.20 -14.55 -8.77
CA ALA A 147 7.95 -13.82 -10.01
C ALA A 147 8.56 -12.40 -10.00
N SER A 148 8.68 -11.77 -8.82
CA SER A 148 9.28 -10.45 -8.65
C SER A 148 10.78 -10.36 -8.91
N VAL A 149 11.46 -11.50 -9.11
CA VAL A 149 12.92 -11.55 -9.31
C VAL A 149 13.36 -10.83 -10.60
N GLY A 150 12.48 -10.68 -11.60
CA GLY A 150 12.79 -10.06 -12.89
C GLY A 150 13.42 -8.66 -12.78
N ASN A 151 12.79 -7.76 -12.01
CA ASN A 151 13.30 -6.41 -11.75
C ASN A 151 13.70 -6.19 -10.28
N LEU A 152 13.68 -7.24 -9.45
CA LEU A 152 13.95 -7.18 -8.01
C LEU A 152 13.07 -6.15 -7.25
N LYS A 153 11.84 -5.92 -7.72
CA LYS A 153 10.86 -5.04 -7.04
C LYS A 153 10.69 -5.45 -5.58
N GLN A 154 10.44 -4.47 -4.71
CA GLN A 154 10.21 -4.75 -3.31
C GLN A 154 8.87 -5.47 -3.13
N THR A 155 8.85 -6.55 -2.35
CA THR A 155 7.61 -7.31 -2.09
C THR A 155 7.25 -7.31 -0.61
N TRP A 156 5.97 -7.13 -0.33
CA TRP A 156 5.36 -7.43 0.95
C TRP A 156 4.29 -8.47 0.72
N THR A 157 4.38 -9.61 1.41
CA THR A 157 3.37 -10.67 1.30
C THR A 157 2.89 -11.08 2.68
N SER A 158 1.60 -11.41 2.81
CA SER A 158 1.07 -11.95 4.08
C SER A 158 1.52 -13.38 4.36
N ARG A 159 2.04 -14.10 3.34
CA ARG A 159 2.53 -15.49 3.44
C ARG A 159 1.49 -16.45 4.00
N GLY A 160 0.21 -16.22 3.72
CA GLY A 160 -0.90 -17.01 4.26
C GLY A 160 -1.27 -16.70 5.71
N LEU A 161 -0.58 -15.76 6.37
CA LEU A 161 -0.94 -15.31 7.70
C LEU A 161 -2.11 -14.33 7.62
N TYR A 162 -3.04 -14.44 8.57
CA TYR A 162 -4.11 -13.48 8.72
C TYR A 162 -3.58 -12.24 9.45
N TYR A 163 -3.62 -11.10 8.75
CA TYR A 163 -3.37 -9.79 9.32
C TYR A 163 -4.73 -9.13 9.56
N ASP A 164 -5.08 -8.87 10.83
CA ASP A 164 -6.27 -8.07 11.12
C ASP A 164 -6.00 -6.61 10.79
N LEU A 165 -6.20 -6.23 9.54
CA LEU A 165 -5.97 -4.87 9.07
C LEU A 165 -6.84 -3.83 9.77
N ALA A 166 -7.84 -4.25 10.54
CA ALA A 166 -8.65 -3.38 11.36
C ALA A 166 -8.00 -3.00 12.70
N ASP A 167 -6.96 -3.71 13.11
CA ASP A 167 -6.19 -3.39 14.31
C ASP A 167 -5.55 -1.99 14.12
N PRO A 168 -5.72 -1.05 15.08
CA PRO A 168 -5.12 0.28 15.04
C PRO A 168 -3.62 0.31 14.81
N ARG A 169 -2.88 -0.77 15.14
CA ARG A 169 -1.45 -0.89 14.83
C ARG A 169 -1.13 -0.69 13.35
N PHE A 170 -2.06 -1.04 12.45
CA PHE A 170 -1.89 -0.89 11.00
C PHE A 170 -2.24 0.51 10.50
N ALA A 171 -2.63 1.43 11.37
CA ALA A 171 -2.69 2.87 11.12
C ALA A 171 -1.39 3.61 11.52
N GLY A 172 -0.36 2.87 11.92
CA GLY A 172 0.97 3.40 12.27
C GLY A 172 1.96 3.37 11.09
N ASP A 173 3.25 3.33 11.43
CA ASP A 173 4.37 3.41 10.49
C ASP A 173 4.68 2.11 9.72
N TYR A 174 4.05 0.99 10.10
CA TYR A 174 4.33 -0.33 9.53
C TYR A 174 4.29 -0.31 7.99
N PHE A 175 3.19 0.18 7.41
CA PHE A 175 3.04 0.26 5.96
C PHE A 175 3.72 1.49 5.35
N LEU A 176 3.93 2.57 6.11
CA LEU A 176 4.73 3.72 5.64
C LEU A 176 6.14 3.27 5.29
N SER A 177 6.77 2.49 6.17
CA SER A 177 8.11 1.91 5.93
C SER A 177 8.18 0.98 4.72
N LYS A 178 7.04 0.42 4.27
CA LYS A 178 6.94 -0.42 3.06
C LYS A 178 6.56 0.36 1.81
N ALA A 179 6.17 1.62 1.97
CA ALA A 179 5.77 2.53 0.91
C ALA A 179 6.89 3.54 0.58
N THR A 180 8.01 3.49 1.29
CA THR A 180 9.10 4.46 1.17
C THR A 180 10.46 3.79 1.05
N GLN A 181 11.41 4.50 0.46
CA GLN A 181 12.83 4.20 0.46
C GLN A 181 13.61 5.35 1.11
N VAL A 182 14.82 5.04 1.59
CA VAL A 182 15.70 6.02 2.22
C VAL A 182 16.81 6.42 1.27
N LYS A 183 16.91 7.71 0.98
CA LYS A 183 18.00 8.30 0.21
C LYS A 183 18.89 9.14 1.10
N ASN A 184 20.13 8.71 1.25
CA ASN A 184 21.12 9.44 2.01
C ASN A 184 21.78 10.52 1.16
N VAL A 185 21.53 11.79 1.51
CA VAL A 185 22.15 12.96 0.88
C VAL A 185 23.29 13.44 1.78
N TRP A 186 24.51 13.41 1.26
CA TRP A 186 25.71 13.81 2.00
C TRP A 186 26.02 15.27 1.71
N ILE A 187 26.01 16.09 2.75
CA ILE A 187 26.14 17.54 2.64
C ILE A 187 27.33 17.98 3.49
N PRO A 188 28.29 18.75 2.93
CA PRO A 188 29.35 19.35 3.73
C PRO A 188 28.77 20.13 4.91
N TYR A 189 29.26 19.87 6.12
CA TYR A 189 28.76 20.49 7.33
C TYR A 189 29.92 20.87 8.24
N GLY A 190 29.89 22.11 8.74
CA GLY A 190 31.03 22.77 9.37
C GLY A 190 30.97 22.89 10.89
N ALA A 191 29.98 22.27 11.53
CA ALA A 191 29.90 22.21 13.00
C ALA A 191 31.03 21.37 13.61
#